data_AF-A0A060BMY7-F1
#
_entry.id   AF-A0A060BMY7-F1
#
_cell.length_a   1.000
_cell.length_b   1.000
_cell.length_c   1.000
_cell.angle_alpha   90.00
_cell.angle_beta   90.00
_cell.angle_gamma   90.00
#
_symmetry.space_group_name_H-M   'P 1'
#
loop_
_entity.id
_entity.type
_entity.pdbx_description
1 polymer ?
#
loop_
_entity_poly.entity_id
_entity_poly.type
_entity_poly.pdbx_seq_one_letter_code
_entity_poly.pdbx_strand_id
1 'polypeptide(L)'
;ESIRVTQQLNRRAVLLMGKNPAPVDLPENIIAVDYVPYSAIFSQACAIVHQGGIGTTAQALRAGKPTLVMPYSHDQPDNAARVERLGISRNIRRENYTAQRVTRELKELLENQKYTAKAAEMGRIVQAEKGVS
;
A
#
# COMPACT_ATOMS: atom_id res chain seq x y z
N GLU A 1 -3.22 -11.60 -9.90
CA GLU A 1 -2.31 -10.45 -10.13
C GLU A 1 -1.31 -10.20 -9.00
N SER A 2 -1.72 -9.92 -7.76
CA SER A 2 -0.78 -9.52 -6.69
C SER A 2 0.32 -10.55 -6.39
N ILE A 3 0.04 -11.86 -6.42
CA ILE A 3 1.06 -12.92 -6.30
C ILE A 3 2.10 -12.87 -7.43
N ARG A 4 1.67 -12.57 -8.67
CA ARG A 4 2.59 -12.46 -9.82
C ARG A 4 3.49 -11.24 -9.69
N VAL A 5 2.95 -10.13 -9.16
CA VAL A 5 3.70 -8.89 -8.91
C VAL A 5 4.86 -9.15 -7.94
N THR A 6 4.62 -9.87 -6.84
CA THR A 6 5.65 -10.13 -5.83
C THR A 6 6.78 -10.98 -6.38
N GLN A 7 6.45 -11.96 -7.23
CA GLN A 7 7.43 -12.76 -7.98
C GLN A 7 8.24 -11.88 -8.96
N GLN A 8 7.58 -11.02 -9.75
CA GLN A 8 8.24 -10.13 -10.71
C GLN A 8 9.15 -9.09 -10.05
N LEU A 9 8.81 -8.64 -8.83
CA LEU A 9 9.61 -7.71 -8.04
C LEU A 9 10.68 -8.41 -7.20
N ASN A 10 10.67 -9.74 -7.11
CA ASN A 10 11.46 -10.52 -6.16
C ASN A 10 11.32 -9.99 -4.72
N ARG A 11 10.08 -9.78 -4.26
CA ARG A 11 9.76 -9.26 -2.93
C ARG A 11 8.86 -10.21 -2.17
N ARG A 12 9.07 -10.27 -0.85
CA ARG A 12 8.13 -10.92 0.08
C ARG A 12 6.85 -10.10 0.18
N ALA A 13 5.73 -10.75 0.47
CA ALA A 13 4.47 -10.07 0.70
C ALA A 13 3.61 -10.70 1.79
N VAL A 14 2.82 -9.84 2.44
CA VAL A 14 1.73 -10.24 3.31
C VAL A 14 0.43 -9.82 2.63
N LEU A 15 -0.42 -10.79 2.31
CA LEU A 15 -1.74 -10.58 1.71
C LEU A 15 -2.77 -10.59 2.82
N LEU A 16 -3.54 -9.50 2.93
CA LEU A 16 -4.63 -9.39 3.90
C LEU A 16 -5.93 -9.78 3.21
N MET A 17 -6.44 -10.97 3.56
CA MET A 17 -7.55 -11.60 2.85
C MET A 17 -8.91 -11.16 3.36
N GLY A 18 -9.00 -10.71 4.62
CA GLY A 18 -10.25 -10.35 5.27
C GLY A 18 -11.18 -11.57 5.36
N LYS A 19 -12.29 -11.54 4.63
CA LYS A 19 -13.24 -12.66 4.54
C LYS A 19 -13.07 -13.52 3.28
N ASN A 20 -12.11 -13.18 2.43
CA ASN A 20 -11.85 -13.94 1.21
C ASN A 20 -11.04 -15.19 1.54
N PRO A 21 -11.26 -16.31 0.85
CA PRO A 21 -10.43 -17.49 1.03
C PRO A 21 -8.99 -17.19 0.63
N ALA A 22 -8.04 -17.68 1.42
CA ALA A 22 -6.63 -17.61 1.07
C ALA A 22 -6.38 -18.39 -0.25
N PRO A 23 -5.48 -17.89 -1.13
CA PRO A 23 -5.07 -18.64 -2.31
C PRO A 23 -4.41 -19.97 -1.91
N VAL A 24 -4.65 -21.01 -2.70
CA VAL A 24 -3.91 -22.28 -2.59
C VAL A 24 -2.53 -22.13 -3.22
N ASP A 25 -1.56 -22.94 -2.76
CA ASP A 25 -0.21 -23.04 -3.31
C ASP A 25 0.56 -21.70 -3.37
N LEU A 26 0.61 -21.01 -2.23
CA LEU A 26 1.40 -19.78 -2.12
C LEU A 26 2.91 -20.10 -2.13
N PRO A 27 3.71 -19.32 -2.87
CA PRO A 27 5.18 -19.34 -2.75
C PRO A 27 5.63 -19.07 -1.30
N GLU A 28 6.75 -19.65 -0.87
CA GLU A 28 7.28 -19.51 0.49
C GLU A 28 7.51 -18.06 0.95
N ASN A 29 7.71 -17.14 0.00
CA ASN A 29 7.94 -15.73 0.28
C ASN A 29 6.64 -14.91 0.41
N ILE A 30 5.46 -15.54 0.34
CA ILE A 30 4.15 -14.91 0.48
C ILE A 30 3.37 -15.56 1.61
N ILE A 31 2.86 -14.74 2.52
CA ILE A 31 1.94 -15.19 3.57
C ILE A 31 0.60 -14.53 3.32
N ALA A 32 -0.48 -15.32 3.33
CA ALA A 32 -1.84 -14.80 3.35
C ALA A 32 -2.42 -14.97 4.76
N VAL A 33 -2.97 -13.89 5.31
CA VAL A 33 -3.62 -13.89 6.62
C VAL A 33 -4.97 -13.17 6.52
N ASP A 34 -5.92 -13.59 7.33
CA ASP A 34 -7.25 -12.94 7.35
C ASP A 34 -7.14 -11.54 7.94
N TYR A 35 -6.32 -11.39 8.99
CA TYR A 35 -6.13 -10.14 9.69
C TYR A 35 -4.75 -10.03 10.33
N VAL A 36 -4.21 -8.82 10.34
CA VAL A 36 -3.09 -8.40 11.19
C VAL A 36 -3.26 -6.90 11.49
N PRO A 37 -2.92 -6.43 12.70
CA PRO A 37 -2.95 -4.99 12.99
C PRO A 37 -2.04 -4.21 12.04
N TYR A 38 -2.59 -3.20 11.36
CA TYR A 38 -1.83 -2.38 10.40
C TYR A 38 -0.63 -1.68 11.06
N SER A 39 -0.79 -1.24 12.31
CA SER A 39 0.28 -0.66 13.11
C SER A 39 1.48 -1.59 13.31
N ALA A 40 1.26 -2.91 13.33
CA ALA A 40 2.31 -3.90 13.49
C ALA A 40 3.05 -4.19 12.18
N ILE A 41 2.35 -4.16 11.03
CA ILE A 41 2.92 -4.64 9.76
C ILE A 41 3.31 -3.51 8.80
N PHE A 42 2.60 -2.38 8.76
CA PHE A 42 2.85 -1.33 7.77
C PHE A 42 4.21 -0.66 7.97
N SER A 43 4.67 -0.48 9.21
CA SER A 43 6.01 0.05 9.50
C SER A 43 7.16 -0.83 8.98
N GLN A 44 6.90 -2.13 8.80
CA GLN A 44 7.85 -3.12 8.28
C GLN A 44 7.80 -3.25 6.74
N ALA A 45 6.79 -2.68 6.09
CA ALA A 45 6.63 -2.76 4.64
C ALA A 45 7.60 -1.80 3.92
N CYS A 46 8.00 -2.17 2.70
CA CYS A 46 8.69 -1.26 1.77
C CYS A 46 7.70 -0.44 0.93
N ALA A 47 6.51 -0.99 0.67
CA ALA A 47 5.38 -0.29 0.07
C ALA A 47 4.07 -0.95 0.54
N ILE A 48 2.97 -0.21 0.51
CA ILE A 48 1.64 -0.68 0.88
C ILE A 48 0.73 -0.59 -0.35
N VAL A 49 -0.13 -1.60 -0.58
CA VAL A 49 -1.10 -1.57 -1.68
C VAL A 49 -2.50 -1.69 -1.08
N HIS A 50 -3.38 -0.72 -1.36
CA HIS A 50 -4.72 -0.70 -0.77
C HIS A 50 -5.75 0.02 -1.64
N GLN A 51 -7.03 -0.16 -1.32
CA GLN A 51 -8.13 0.48 -2.07
C GLN A 51 -8.30 1.98 -1.79
N GLY A 52 -7.73 2.52 -0.72
CA GLY A 52 -7.80 3.97 -0.44
C GLY A 52 -8.90 4.38 0.54
N GLY A 53 -9.47 3.43 1.30
CA GLY A 53 -10.38 3.76 2.40
C GLY A 53 -9.66 4.59 3.46
N ILE A 54 -10.33 5.61 4.01
CA ILE A 54 -9.71 6.64 4.85
C ILE A 54 -8.91 6.08 6.05
N GLY A 55 -9.44 5.06 6.73
CA GLY A 55 -8.75 4.44 7.87
C GLY A 55 -7.43 3.75 7.47
N THR A 56 -7.43 3.02 6.36
CA THR A 56 -6.20 2.39 5.84
C THR A 56 -5.21 3.44 5.35
N THR A 57 -5.69 4.47 4.64
CA THR A 57 -4.87 5.57 4.15
C THR A 57 -4.20 6.32 5.30
N ALA A 58 -4.92 6.59 6.39
CA ALA A 58 -4.38 7.23 7.59
C ALA A 58 -3.29 6.36 8.26
N GLN A 59 -3.51 5.05 8.37
CA GLN A 59 -2.50 4.12 8.91
C GLN A 59 -1.27 4.02 8.02
N ALA A 60 -1.44 4.01 6.68
CA ALA A 60 -0.32 4.00 5.73
C ALA A 60 0.50 5.29 5.79
N LEU A 61 -0.17 6.45 5.87
CA LEU A 61 0.46 7.75 6.11
C LEU A 61 1.26 7.73 7.41
N ARG A 62 0.65 7.30 8.52
CA ARG A 62 1.32 7.20 9.83
C ARG A 62 2.54 6.27 9.80
N ALA A 63 2.49 5.18 9.03
CA ALA A 63 3.62 4.26 8.86
C ALA A 63 4.78 4.85 8.05
N GLY A 64 4.53 5.95 7.33
CA GLY A 64 5.54 6.66 6.53
C GLY A 64 6.09 5.84 5.37
N LYS A 65 5.25 4.99 4.75
CA LYS A 65 5.64 4.15 3.62
C LYS A 65 5.00 4.60 2.31
N PRO A 66 5.70 4.48 1.17
CA PRO A 66 5.10 4.67 -0.14
C PRO A 66 3.87 3.76 -0.32
N THR A 67 2.83 4.26 -0.98
CA THR A 67 1.59 3.50 -1.19
C THR A 67 1.14 3.46 -2.65
N LEU A 68 0.65 2.32 -3.12
CA LEU A 68 -0.06 2.19 -4.38
C LEU A 68 -1.56 2.08 -4.09
N VAL A 69 -2.34 3.06 -4.55
CA VAL A 69 -3.78 3.08 -4.30
C VAL A 69 -4.54 2.58 -5.53
N MET A 70 -5.40 1.59 -5.34
CA MET A 70 -6.35 1.13 -6.36
C MET A 70 -7.77 1.49 -5.93
N PRO A 71 -8.23 2.74 -6.16
CA PRO A 71 -9.55 3.17 -5.72
C PRO A 71 -10.64 2.37 -6.42
N TYR A 72 -11.68 2.02 -5.65
CA TYR A 72 -12.83 1.29 -6.14
C TYR A 72 -14.13 2.10 -6.06
N SER A 73 -14.41 2.78 -4.94
CA SER A 73 -15.70 3.47 -4.75
C SER A 73 -15.68 4.53 -3.65
N HIS A 74 -16.77 5.27 -3.48
CA HIS A 74 -17.00 6.23 -2.39
C HIS A 74 -15.94 7.34 -2.32
N ASP A 75 -15.32 7.53 -1.17
CA ASP A 75 -14.28 8.51 -0.87
C ASP A 75 -12.89 8.08 -1.37
N GLN A 76 -12.73 6.83 -1.81
CA GLN A 76 -11.44 6.26 -2.17
C GLN A 76 -10.71 7.02 -3.30
N PRO A 77 -11.38 7.47 -4.38
CA PRO A 77 -10.72 8.28 -5.41
C PRO A 77 -10.22 9.63 -4.88
N ASP A 78 -10.96 10.28 -3.99
CA ASP A 78 -10.54 11.56 -3.37
C ASP A 78 -9.33 11.33 -2.45
N ASN A 79 -9.39 10.28 -1.60
CA ASN A 79 -8.26 9.89 -0.77
C ASN A 79 -7.00 9.58 -1.61
N ALA A 80 -7.16 8.84 -2.72
CA ALA A 80 -6.08 8.53 -3.66
C ALA A 80 -5.47 9.80 -4.28
N ALA A 81 -6.31 10.74 -4.72
CA ALA A 81 -5.85 12.02 -5.27
C ALA A 81 -5.09 12.85 -4.22
N ARG A 82 -5.52 12.84 -2.95
CA ARG A 82 -4.84 13.54 -1.86
C ARG A 82 -3.46 12.98 -1.58
N VAL A 83 -3.31 11.66 -1.45
CA VAL A 83 -2.00 11.05 -1.19
C VAL A 83 -1.05 11.12 -2.39
N GLU A 84 -1.58 11.18 -3.60
CA GLU A 84 -0.80 11.42 -4.81
C GLU A 84 -0.28 12.86 -4.84
N ARG A 85 -1.13 13.83 -4.51
CA ARG A 85 -0.73 15.25 -4.37
C ARG A 85 0.30 15.47 -3.27
N LEU A 86 0.26 14.67 -2.20
CA LEU A 86 1.30 14.68 -1.16
C LEU A 86 2.63 14.11 -1.65
N GLY A 87 2.66 13.43 -2.80
CA GLY A 87 3.88 12.85 -3.38
C GLY A 87 4.29 11.52 -2.74
N ILE A 88 3.39 10.84 -2.04
CA ILE A 88 3.70 9.56 -1.34
C ILE A 88 3.12 8.34 -2.05
N SER A 89 2.25 8.56 -3.04
CA SER A 89 1.55 7.49 -3.72
C SER A 89 1.62 7.57 -5.23
N ARG A 90 1.33 6.42 -5.83
CA ARG A 90 0.87 6.30 -7.21
C ARG A 90 -0.51 5.65 -7.18
N ASN A 91 -1.31 5.92 -8.20
CA ASN A 91 -2.68 5.44 -8.28
C ASN A 91 -2.87 4.57 -9.52
N ILE A 92 -3.62 3.47 -9.39
CA ILE A 92 -3.93 2.58 -10.52
C ILE A 92 -5.44 2.30 -10.56
N ARG A 93 -6.05 2.52 -11.73
CA ARG A 93 -7.47 2.18 -11.93
C ARG A 93 -7.67 0.68 -11.85
N ARG A 94 -8.83 0.24 -11.34
CA ARG A 94 -9.15 -1.19 -11.16
C ARG A 94 -9.06 -1.97 -12.48
N GLU A 95 -9.57 -1.40 -13.57
CA GLU A 95 -9.51 -2.00 -14.91
C GLU A 95 -8.07 -2.21 -15.41
N ASN A 96 -7.12 -1.46 -14.86
CA ASN A 96 -5.70 -1.51 -15.21
C ASN A 96 -4.87 -2.33 -14.22
N TYR A 97 -5.48 -2.96 -13.20
CA TYR A 97 -4.76 -3.76 -12.21
C TYR A 97 -4.30 -5.09 -12.81
N THR A 98 -3.20 -5.03 -13.55
CA THR A 98 -2.50 -6.20 -14.10
C THR A 98 -1.10 -6.27 -13.51
N ALA A 99 -0.53 -7.48 -13.42
CA ALA A 99 0.76 -7.70 -12.80
C ALA A 99 1.85 -6.82 -13.44
N GLN A 100 1.87 -6.72 -14.77
CA GLN A 100 2.82 -5.89 -15.48
C GLN A 100 2.71 -4.40 -15.10
N ARG A 101 1.48 -3.86 -15.04
CA ARG A 101 1.25 -2.45 -14.71
C ARG A 101 1.56 -2.18 -13.25
N VAL A 102 1.05 -3.01 -12.35
CA VAL A 102 1.30 -2.89 -10.90
C VAL A 102 2.79 -3.01 -10.58
N THR A 103 3.51 -3.95 -11.21
CA THR A 103 4.97 -4.07 -11.07
C THR A 103 5.68 -2.78 -11.47
N ARG A 104 5.28 -2.13 -12.57
CA ARG A 104 5.88 -0.85 -12.99
C ARG A 104 5.60 0.26 -11.97
N GLU A 105 4.36 0.40 -11.51
CA GLU A 105 4.03 1.44 -10.53
C GLU A 105 4.75 1.22 -9.19
N LEU A 106 4.90 -0.04 -8.75
CA LEU A 106 5.63 -0.39 -7.54
C LEU A 106 7.15 -0.22 -7.69
N LYS A 107 7.74 -0.54 -8.85
CA LYS A 107 9.15 -0.26 -9.11
C LYS A 107 9.43 1.24 -8.97
N GLU A 108 8.60 2.07 -9.58
CA GLU A 108 8.72 3.53 -9.45
C GLU A 108 8.63 3.98 -7.99
N LEU A 109 7.65 3.48 -7.22
CA LEU A 109 7.52 3.80 -5.78
C LEU A 109 8.73 3.35 -4.95
N LEU A 110 9.36 2.23 -5.30
CA LEU A 110 10.45 1.62 -4.54
C LEU A 110 11.84 2.17 -4.93
N GLU A 111 12.03 2.51 -6.20
CA GLU A 111 13.34 2.91 -6.76
C GLU A 111 13.52 4.43 -6.76
N ASN A 112 12.43 5.20 -6.90
CA ASN A 112 12.49 6.66 -6.83
C ASN A 112 12.44 7.14 -5.37
N GLN A 113 13.60 7.56 -4.87
CA GLN A 113 13.80 8.00 -3.48
C GLN A 113 12.86 9.14 -3.04
N LYS A 114 12.31 9.92 -3.98
CA LYS A 114 11.35 11.00 -3.65
C LYS A 114 10.12 10.46 -2.91
N TYR A 115 9.58 9.30 -3.31
CA TYR A 115 8.43 8.71 -2.64
C TYR A 115 8.76 8.26 -1.23
N THR A 116 9.91 7.60 -1.05
CA THR A 116 10.34 7.15 0.29
C THR A 116 10.62 8.33 1.21
N ALA A 117 11.32 9.36 0.72
CA ALA A 117 11.61 10.57 1.49
C ALA A 117 10.32 11.29 1.90
N LYS A 118 9.38 11.47 0.95
CA LYS A 118 8.13 12.17 1.21
C LYS A 118 7.20 11.38 2.12
N ALA A 119 7.13 10.06 1.96
CA ALA A 119 6.37 9.20 2.85
C ALA A 119 6.91 9.27 4.29
N ALA A 120 8.24 9.22 4.47
CA ALA A 120 8.85 9.35 5.79
C ALA A 120 8.60 10.73 6.42
N GLU A 121 8.65 11.81 5.63
CA GLU A 121 8.30 13.17 6.07
C GLU A 121 6.85 13.24 6.56
N MET A 122 5.88 12.78 5.74
CA MET A 122 4.47 12.77 6.11
C MET A 122 4.19 11.89 7.32
N GLY A 123 4.86 10.75 7.43
CA GLY A 123 4.74 9.87 8.59
C GLY A 123 5.17 10.55 9.89
N ARG A 124 6.27 11.31 9.88
CA ARG A 124 6.70 12.10 11.05
C ARG A 124 5.66 13.15 11.45
N ILE A 125 5.08 13.84 10.48
CA ILE A 125 4.04 14.85 10.72
C ILE A 125 2.84 14.19 11.41
N VAL A 126 2.29 13.13 10.82
CA VAL A 126 1.11 12.41 11.36
C VAL A 126 1.39 11.75 12.71
N GLN A 127 2.63 11.34 12.98
CA GLN A 127 3.02 10.79 14.28
C GLN A 127 3.12 11.86 15.37
N ALA A 128 3.54 13.08 15.01
CA ALA A 128 3.66 14.21 15.92
C ALA A 128 2.31 14.89 16.23
N GLU A 129 1.30 14.69 15.38
CA GLU A 129 -0.05 15.19 15.62
C GLU A 129 -0.63 14.61 16.92
N LYS A 130 -1.08 15.53 17.78
CA LYS A 130 -1.94 15.21 18.93
C LYS A 130 -3.37 15.21 18.41
N GLY A 131 -3.83 14.03 17.98
CA GLY A 131 -5.23 13.84 17.58
C GLY A 131 -6.21 14.12 18.73
N VAL A 132 -7.50 13.86 18.50
CA VAL A 132 -8.48 13.97 19.58
C VAL A 132 -8.22 12.84 20.59
N SER A 133 -7.78 13.22 21.79
CA SER A 133 -7.65 12.34 22.97
C SER A 133 -8.99 12.01 23.57
#